data_AF-A0A4Z2F6I2-F1
#
_entry.id   AF-A0A4Z2F6I2-F1
#
_cell.length_a   1.000
_cell.length_b   1.000
_cell.length_c   1.000
_cell.angle_alpha   90.00
_cell.angle_beta   90.00
_cell.angle_gamma   90.00
#
_symmetry.space_group_name_H-M   'P 1'
#
loop_
_entity.id
_entity.type
_entity.pdbx_description
1 polymer ?
#
loop_
_entity_poly.entity_id
_entity_poly.type
_entity_poly.pdbx_seq_one_letter_code
_entity_poly.pdbx_strand_id
1 'polypeptide(L)'
;MKQGGVSAWNIAPLFKGLGLASMVIVFFCNTYYIMVLVWALYFLLHSFSSPLPWASCGHPWNTPNCTQDFRLACHNRSATSPPASPADIHSSPLPAAQTLFNGSCPDTEGMRSPVVEFWE
;
A
#
# COMPACT_ATOMS: atom_id res chain seq x y z
N MET A 1 -10.20 -47.43 18.66
CA MET A 1 -9.93 -47.46 17.21
C MET A 1 -8.75 -46.53 16.92
N LYS A 2 -7.63 -47.02 16.40
CA LYS A 2 -6.45 -46.22 16.03
C LYS A 2 -6.19 -46.35 14.52
N GLN A 3 -7.15 -45.94 13.69
CA GLN A 3 -6.96 -45.84 12.24
C GLN A 3 -6.76 -44.37 11.85
N GLY A 4 -5.84 -44.11 10.91
CA GLY A 4 -5.64 -42.79 10.32
C GLY A 4 -6.84 -42.35 9.44
N GLY A 5 -6.92 -41.06 9.12
CA GLY A 5 -8.09 -40.45 8.46
C GLY A 5 -8.53 -41.08 7.14
N VAL A 6 -7.62 -41.70 6.37
CA VAL A 6 -7.96 -42.45 5.14
C VAL A 6 -8.47 -43.85 5.46
N SER A 7 -7.91 -44.51 6.48
CA SER A 7 -8.28 -45.86 6.89
C SER A 7 -9.58 -45.91 7.71
N ALA A 8 -10.01 -44.77 8.28
CA ALA A 8 -11.31 -44.65 8.95
C ALA A 8 -12.49 -44.93 7.99
N TRP A 9 -12.36 -44.60 6.71
CA TRP A 9 -13.38 -44.83 5.68
C TRP A 9 -13.48 -46.28 5.19
N ASN A 10 -12.67 -47.21 5.73
CA ASN A 10 -12.85 -48.64 5.46
C ASN A 10 -14.19 -49.18 6.00
N ILE A 11 -14.89 -48.42 6.86
CA ILE A 11 -16.23 -48.76 7.34
C ILE A 11 -17.32 -48.56 6.27
N ALA A 12 -17.10 -47.63 5.33
CA ALA A 12 -17.99 -47.33 4.22
C ALA A 12 -17.15 -46.95 2.99
N PRO A 13 -16.73 -47.95 2.18
CA PRO A 13 -15.72 -47.77 1.14
C PRO A 13 -16.13 -46.78 0.04
N LEU A 14 -17.43 -46.53 -0.14
CA LEU A 14 -17.94 -45.48 -1.03
C LEU A 14 -17.38 -44.09 -0.69
N PHE A 15 -17.11 -43.82 0.59
CA PHE A 15 -16.63 -42.53 1.08
C PHE A 15 -15.11 -42.45 1.25
N LYS A 16 -14.35 -43.45 0.77
CA LYS A 16 -12.88 -43.47 0.89
C LYS A 16 -12.21 -42.24 0.25
N GLY A 17 -12.84 -41.65 -0.77
CA GLY A 17 -12.40 -40.40 -1.39
C GLY A 17 -12.38 -39.19 -0.44
N LEU A 18 -13.22 -39.15 0.59
CA LEU A 18 -13.24 -38.05 1.57
C LEU A 18 -11.94 -37.97 2.39
N GLY A 19 -11.35 -39.13 2.71
CA GLY A 19 -10.07 -39.18 3.42
C GLY A 19 -8.90 -38.68 2.58
N LEU A 20 -8.92 -38.88 1.27
CA LEU A 20 -7.91 -38.34 0.37
C LEU A 20 -8.15 -36.86 0.08
N ALA A 21 -9.40 -36.45 -0.13
CA ALA A 21 -9.77 -35.05 -0.34
C ALA A 21 -9.34 -34.18 0.85
N SER A 22 -9.55 -34.65 2.10
CA SER A 22 -9.11 -33.91 3.29
C SER A 22 -7.58 -33.77 3.36
N MET A 23 -6.81 -34.80 2.99
CA MET A 23 -5.34 -34.72 2.93
C MET A 23 -4.87 -33.69 1.92
N VAL A 24 -5.51 -33.62 0.74
CA VAL A 24 -5.19 -32.63 -0.29
C VAL A 24 -5.52 -31.20 0.18
N ILE A 25 -6.68 -31.00 0.82
CA ILE A 25 -7.05 -29.69 1.39
C ILE A 25 -6.06 -29.26 2.47
N VAL A 26 -5.68 -30.17 3.37
CA VAL A 26 -4.71 -29.89 4.43
C VAL A 26 -3.34 -29.57 3.84
N PHE A 27 -2.92 -30.25 2.77
CA PHE A 27 -1.68 -29.94 2.07
C PHE A 27 -1.68 -28.50 1.54
N PHE A 28 -2.71 -28.10 0.79
CA PHE A 28 -2.83 -26.73 0.28
C PHE A 28 -2.90 -25.68 1.40
N CYS A 29 -3.64 -25.98 2.47
CA CYS A 29 -3.75 -25.09 3.63
C CYS A 29 -2.38 -24.89 4.32
N ASN A 30 -1.61 -25.97 4.51
CA ASN A 30 -0.26 -25.88 5.08
C ASN A 30 0.68 -25.08 4.17
N THR A 31 0.69 -25.34 2.86
CA THR A 31 1.54 -24.59 1.93
C THR A 31 1.19 -23.10 1.95
N TYR A 32 -0.09 -22.76 1.87
CA TYR A 32 -0.55 -21.36 1.97
C TYR A 32 -0.13 -20.71 3.29
N TYR A 33 -0.27 -21.43 4.41
CA TYR A 33 0.13 -20.94 5.72
C TYR A 33 1.64 -20.67 5.81
N ILE A 34 2.48 -21.56 5.28
CA ILE A 34 3.93 -21.36 5.24
C ILE A 34 4.29 -20.12 4.40
N MET A 35 3.61 -19.86 3.28
CA MET A 35 3.87 -18.66 2.47
C MET A 35 3.60 -17.37 3.25
N VAL A 36 2.50 -17.31 4.01
CA VAL A 36 2.19 -16.15 4.87
C VAL A 36 3.26 -15.97 5.95
N LEU A 37 3.73 -17.06 6.57
CA LEU A 37 4.80 -17.00 7.57
C LEU A 37 6.13 -16.52 6.99
N VAL A 38 6.48 -16.94 5.77
CA VAL A 38 7.69 -16.49 5.08
C VAL A 38 7.62 -14.98 4.82
N TRP A 39 6.47 -14.47 4.37
CA TRP A 39 6.27 -13.04 4.18
C TRP A 39 6.42 -12.29 5.51
N ALA A 40 5.77 -12.77 6.58
CA ALA A 40 5.89 -12.17 7.90
C ALA A 40 7.34 -12.15 8.42
N LEU A 41 8.09 -13.25 8.24
CA LEU A 41 9.49 -13.33 8.63
C LEU A 41 10.37 -12.37 7.80
N TYR A 42 10.12 -12.26 6.51
CA TYR A 42 10.81 -11.31 5.63
C TYR A 42 10.63 -9.87 6.12
N PHE A 43 9.38 -9.47 6.41
CA PHE A 43 9.08 -8.17 7.01
C PHE A 43 9.75 -7.98 8.37
N LEU A 44 9.77 -9.01 9.23
CA LEU A 44 10.40 -8.96 10.54
C LEU A 44 11.91 -8.74 10.46
N LEU A 45 12.61 -9.49 9.61
CA LEU A 45 14.06 -9.38 9.47
C LEU A 45 14.46 -8.00 8.92
N HIS A 46 13.71 -7.49 7.95
CA HIS A 46 13.94 -6.17 7.37
C HIS A 46 13.52 -5.03 8.31
N SER A 47 12.72 -5.28 9.34
CA SER A 47 12.37 -4.27 10.36
C SER A 47 13.56 -3.88 11.24
N PHE A 48 14.61 -4.71 11.29
CA PHE A 48 15.87 -4.36 11.96
C PHE A 48 16.82 -3.54 11.08
N SER A 49 16.49 -3.35 9.80
CA SER A 49 17.29 -2.56 8.86
C SER A 49 16.73 -1.14 8.75
N SER A 50 17.61 -0.14 8.67
CA SER A 50 17.25 1.26 8.43
C SER A 50 18.07 1.81 7.26
N PRO A 51 17.46 2.40 6.22
CA PRO A 51 16.01 2.59 6.02
C PRO A 51 15.29 1.31 5.55
N LEU A 52 13.99 1.19 5.86
CA LEU A 52 13.18 0.07 5.36
C LEU A 52 12.93 0.25 3.85
N PRO A 53 13.05 -0.82 3.05
CA PRO A 53 12.96 -0.71 1.59
C PRO A 53 11.58 -0.29 1.07
N TRP A 54 10.50 -0.54 1.84
CA TRP A 54 9.14 -0.09 1.53
C TRP A 54 8.71 1.17 2.28
N ALA A 55 9.63 1.88 2.94
CA ALA A 55 9.29 3.10 3.66
C ALA A 55 9.22 4.34 2.75
N SER A 56 9.88 4.34 1.59
CA SER A 56 10.03 5.53 0.75
C SER A 56 9.68 5.37 -0.72
N CYS A 57 9.17 6.48 -1.27
CA CYS A 57 8.97 6.67 -2.69
C CYS A 57 10.27 7.19 -3.31
N GLY A 58 11.09 6.30 -3.89
CA GLY A 58 12.35 6.67 -4.54
C GLY A 58 13.10 5.49 -5.17
N HIS A 59 12.41 4.37 -5.33
CA HIS A 59 12.97 3.13 -5.82
C HIS A 59 12.54 2.87 -7.27
N PRO A 60 13.28 2.05 -8.04
CA PRO A 60 13.00 1.82 -9.45
C PRO A 60 11.67 1.09 -9.72
N TRP A 61 11.11 0.41 -8.72
CA TRP A 61 9.79 -0.23 -8.81
C TRP A 61 8.63 0.74 -8.55
N ASN A 62 8.91 1.95 -8.05
CA ASN A 62 7.84 2.89 -7.69
C ASN A 62 7.30 3.62 -8.92
N THR A 63 5.98 3.80 -8.93
CA THR A 63 5.25 4.57 -9.94
C THR A 63 5.19 6.06 -9.57
N PRO A 64 4.86 6.97 -10.51
CA PRO A 64 4.62 8.38 -10.17
C PRO A 64 3.47 8.62 -9.19
N ASN A 65 2.64 7.61 -8.92
CA ASN A 65 1.52 7.68 -7.98
C ASN A 65 1.88 7.21 -6.57
N CYS A 66 3.16 6.90 -6.30
CA CYS A 66 3.64 6.54 -4.98
C CYS A 66 3.54 7.75 -4.02
N THR A 67 2.89 7.56 -2.88
CA THR A 67 2.84 8.56 -1.80
C THR A 67 3.23 7.95 -0.46
N GLN A 68 3.99 8.72 0.33
CA GLN A 68 4.26 8.40 1.73
C GLN A 68 3.20 9.02 2.67
N ASP A 69 2.47 10.04 2.21
CA ASP A 69 1.58 10.85 3.03
C ASP A 69 0.11 10.75 2.55
N PHE A 70 -0.59 9.71 3.02
CA PHE A 70 -2.05 9.57 2.79
C PHE A 70 -2.91 10.56 3.58
N ARG A 71 -2.29 11.28 4.52
CA ARG A 71 -2.97 12.17 5.46
C ARG A 71 -2.70 13.63 5.19
N LEU A 72 -2.19 14.02 4.02
CA LEU A 72 -2.05 15.43 3.68
C LEU A 72 -3.45 16.06 3.68
N ALA A 73 -3.88 16.56 4.83
CA ALA A 73 -5.10 17.33 5.03
C ALA A 73 -4.82 18.69 4.40
N CYS A 74 -4.94 18.69 3.09
CA CYS A 74 -4.63 19.82 2.27
C CYS A 74 -5.84 20.77 2.38
N HIS A 75 -5.68 21.86 3.13
CA HIS A 75 -6.67 22.92 3.19
C HIS A 75 -6.54 23.76 1.93
N ASN A 76 -7.63 23.87 1.18
CA ASN A 76 -7.69 24.76 0.02
C ASN A 76 -7.43 26.20 0.50
N ARG A 77 -6.25 26.73 0.20
CA ARG A 77 -5.80 28.03 0.72
C ARG A 77 -5.66 28.99 -0.44
N SER A 78 -6.66 29.85 -0.61
CA SER A 78 -6.52 31.03 -1.44
C SER A 78 -5.70 32.06 -0.65
N ALA A 79 -4.40 32.17 -0.97
CA ALA A 79 -3.56 33.22 -0.39
C ALA A 79 -3.62 34.46 -1.29
N THR A 80 -4.29 35.50 -0.83
CA THR A 80 -4.12 36.85 -1.35
C THR A 80 -2.85 37.42 -0.73
N SER A 81 -1.83 37.76 -1.53
CA SER A 81 -0.72 38.57 -1.02
C SER A 81 -1.28 39.88 -0.47
N PRO A 82 -0.82 40.40 0.69
CA PRO A 82 -1.14 41.76 1.06
C PRO A 82 -0.66 42.71 -0.06
N PRO A 83 -1.32 43.86 -0.26
CA PRO A 83 -0.86 44.84 -1.25
C PRO A 83 0.61 45.13 -0.98
N ALA A 84 1.44 45.08 -2.03
CA ALA A 84 2.83 45.46 -1.96
C ALA A 84 2.93 46.83 -1.25
N SER A 85 3.88 46.95 -0.32
CA SER A 85 4.20 48.25 0.26
C SER A 85 4.60 49.21 -0.87
N PRO A 86 4.42 50.54 -0.73
CA PRO A 86 4.47 51.49 -1.86
C PRO A 86 5.83 51.67 -2.54
N ALA A 87 6.84 50.84 -2.23
CA ALA A 87 8.22 51.04 -2.66
C ALA A 87 8.57 50.42 -4.03
N ASP A 88 7.74 49.55 -4.61
CA ASP A 88 8.09 48.80 -5.84
C ASP A 88 7.23 49.18 -7.07
N ILE A 89 6.90 50.46 -7.26
CA ILE A 89 6.24 50.95 -8.48
C ILE A 89 7.28 51.60 -9.39
N HIS A 90 7.99 50.81 -10.19
CA HIS A 90 8.55 51.30 -11.44
C HIS A 90 8.09 50.42 -12.62
N SER A 91 7.31 51.06 -13.49
CA SER A 91 7.02 50.71 -14.89
C SER A 91 6.31 49.37 -15.19
N SER A 92 4.98 49.35 -15.18
CA SER A 92 4.16 48.76 -16.26
C SER A 92 2.65 49.01 -16.02
N PRO A 93 1.85 49.34 -17.05
CA PRO A 93 0.43 49.59 -16.92
C PRO A 93 -0.35 48.29 -17.14
N LEU A 94 -0.52 47.49 -16.10
CA LEU A 94 -1.49 46.39 -16.08
C LEU A 94 -2.32 46.52 -14.79
N PRO A 95 -3.63 46.25 -14.84
CA PRO A 95 -4.48 46.36 -13.65
C PRO A 95 -3.95 45.40 -12.59
N ALA A 96 -4.10 45.77 -11.31
CA ALA A 96 -3.65 44.98 -10.17
C ALA A 96 -4.25 43.56 -10.21
N ALA A 97 -3.59 42.67 -10.94
CA ALA A 97 -3.91 41.26 -10.97
C ALA A 97 -3.35 40.71 -9.67
N GLN A 98 -4.22 40.62 -8.67
CA GLN A 98 -4.00 39.76 -7.52
C GLN A 98 -3.62 38.39 -8.09
N THR A 99 -2.35 37.99 -7.98
CA THR A 99 -1.94 36.63 -8.31
C THR A 99 -2.52 35.74 -7.23
N LEU A 100 -3.77 35.31 -7.45
CA LEU A 100 -4.39 34.23 -6.69
C LEU A 100 -3.55 32.98 -6.93
N PHE A 101 -2.71 32.64 -5.97
CA PHE A 101 -2.18 31.28 -5.89
C PHE A 101 -3.34 30.39 -5.44
N ASN A 102 -4.03 29.81 -6.44
CA ASN A 102 -5.06 28.81 -6.22
C ASN A 102 -4.38 27.44 -6.17
N GLY A 103 -3.93 27.05 -4.98
CA GLY A 103 -3.39 25.72 -4.75
C GLY A 103 -4.53 24.72 -4.54
N SER A 104 -5.06 24.14 -5.62
CA SER A 104 -5.94 22.99 -5.52
C SER A 104 -5.12 21.77 -5.09
N CYS A 105 -5.61 21.06 -4.07
CA CYS A 105 -4.97 19.84 -3.61
C CYS A 105 -5.03 18.76 -4.70
N PRO A 106 -3.96 17.97 -4.90
CA PRO A 106 -4.03 16.83 -5.80
C PRO A 106 -5.02 15.82 -5.24
N ASP A 107 -5.92 15.33 -6.09
CA ASP A 107 -6.85 14.27 -5.74
C ASP A 107 -6.04 13.04 -5.30
N THR A 108 -6.32 12.52 -4.12
CA THR A 108 -5.69 11.28 -3.60
C THR A 108 -6.23 10.03 -4.29
N GLU A 109 -7.13 10.21 -5.26
CA GLU A 109 -7.76 9.15 -6.02
C GLU A 109 -6.72 8.48 -6.93
N GLY A 110 -6.23 7.32 -6.52
CA GLY A 110 -5.25 6.52 -7.27
C GLY A 110 -3.82 6.55 -6.74
N MET A 111 -3.55 7.25 -5.63
CA MET A 111 -2.24 7.17 -4.96
C MET A 111 -2.04 5.81 -4.28
N ARG A 112 -0.84 5.23 -4.40
CA ARG A 112 -0.46 3.94 -3.78
C ARG A 112 0.67 4.10 -2.78
N SER A 113 0.74 3.17 -1.84
CA SER A 113 1.78 3.18 -0.79
C SER A 113 3.03 2.48 -1.29
N PRO A 114 4.24 2.91 -0.88
CA PRO A 114 5.47 2.25 -1.28
C PRO A 114 5.54 0.77 -0.87
N VAL A 115 4.78 0.35 0.15
CA VAL A 115 4.67 -1.08 0.51
C VAL A 115 3.82 -1.88 -0.47
N VAL A 116 2.77 -1.28 -1.03
CA VAL A 116 1.95 -1.96 -2.04
C VAL A 116 2.75 -2.10 -3.34
N GLU A 117 3.38 -1.00 -3.79
CA GLU A 117 4.19 -1.01 -5.02
C GLU A 117 5.45 -1.88 -4.91
N PHE A 118 5.91 -2.19 -3.69
CA PHE A 118 7.02 -3.13 -3.49
C PHE A 118 6.66 -4.58 -3.86
N TRP A 119 5.38 -4.97 -3.77
CA TRP A 119 4.90 -6.33 -4.04
C TRP A 119 4.09 -6.44 -5.34
N GLU A 120 4.01 -5.38 -6.12
CA GLU A 120 3.42 -5.36 -7.47
C GLU A 120 4.40 -5.86 -8.52
#